data_AF-A0A6N1YD46-F1
#
_entry.id   AF-A0A6N1YD46-F1
#
_cell.length_a   1.000
_cell.length_b   1.000
_cell.length_c   1.000
_cell.angle_alpha   90.00
_cell.angle_beta   90.00
_cell.angle_gamma   90.00
#
_symmetry.space_group_name_H-M   'P 1'
#
loop_
_entity.id
_entity.type
_entity.pdbx_description
1 polymer ?
#
loop_
_entity_poly.entity_id
_entity_poly.type
_entity_poly.pdbx_seq_one_letter_code
_entity_poly.pdbx_strand_id
1 'polypeptide(L)'
;MQQLYEAILGKKNRIYYQTKFYQFDQKGEGMLVSWNWSAFFFSGIWALYRKMYGWFFLFLGLSIISNILEKSGASDLSAIILGIPAVLFAIFSNSLYHKKIVKKITKAKNEIDDEDKLLEFLKYKGGVNTWVILVCNAMLVISIIGIIAAILVPMFAGK
;
A
#
# COMPACT_ATOMS: atom_id res chain seq x y z
N MET A 1 -18.13 15.90 1.91
CA MET A 1 -17.00 14.93 1.98
C MET A 1 -17.11 13.80 0.97
N GLN A 2 -18.29 13.19 0.77
CA GLN A 2 -18.47 12.06 -0.15
C GLN A 2 -17.93 12.33 -1.56
N GLN A 3 -18.39 13.39 -2.23
CA GLN A 3 -17.94 13.79 -3.58
C GLN A 3 -16.41 13.95 -3.67
N LEU A 4 -15.79 14.56 -2.65
CA LEU A 4 -14.33 14.75 -2.57
C LEU A 4 -13.58 13.42 -2.44
N TYR A 5 -14.11 12.47 -1.67
CA TYR A 5 -13.56 11.11 -1.62
C TYR A 5 -13.69 10.39 -2.96
N GLU A 6 -14.80 10.56 -3.68
CA GLU A 6 -14.94 9.95 -5.02
C GLU A 6 -13.90 10.51 -5.99
N ALA A 7 -13.73 11.84 -5.98
CA ALA A 7 -12.76 12.52 -6.83
C ALA A 7 -11.34 12.01 -6.59
N ILE A 8 -10.91 11.94 -5.32
CA ILE A 8 -9.50 11.62 -5.00
C ILE A 8 -9.18 10.12 -5.03
N LEU A 9 -10.12 9.22 -4.73
CA LEU A 9 -9.86 7.78 -4.70
C LEU A 9 -9.82 7.17 -6.11
N GLY A 10 -10.50 7.79 -7.07
CA GLY A 10 -10.68 7.25 -8.43
C GLY A 10 -11.62 6.04 -8.46
N LYS A 11 -11.63 5.31 -9.58
CA LYS A 11 -12.59 4.21 -9.82
C LYS A 11 -12.27 2.90 -9.06
N LYS A 12 -11.00 2.59 -8.80
CA LYS A 12 -10.58 1.28 -8.27
C LYS A 12 -10.70 1.19 -6.74
N ASN A 13 -11.36 0.13 -6.26
CA ASN A 13 -11.62 -0.15 -4.83
C ASN A 13 -12.30 1.00 -4.10
N ARG A 14 -13.01 1.86 -4.85
CA ARG A 14 -13.61 3.09 -4.35
C ARG A 14 -14.58 2.83 -3.21
N ILE A 15 -15.51 1.89 -3.41
CA ILE A 15 -16.57 1.56 -2.44
C ILE A 15 -15.96 1.14 -1.11
N TYR A 16 -14.98 0.22 -1.13
CA TYR A 16 -14.29 -0.24 0.07
C TYR A 16 -13.70 0.91 0.91
N TYR A 17 -12.94 1.82 0.29
CA TYR A 17 -12.33 2.93 1.04
C TYR A 17 -13.35 3.98 1.44
N GLN A 18 -14.38 4.25 0.62
CA GLN A 18 -15.43 5.20 0.98
C GLN A 18 -16.19 4.74 2.22
N THR A 19 -16.60 3.47 2.28
CA THR A 19 -17.26 2.91 3.45
C THR A 19 -16.38 3.03 4.69
N LYS A 20 -15.09 2.67 4.59
CA LYS A 20 -14.15 2.78 5.72
C LYS A 20 -13.94 4.22 6.16
N PHE A 21 -13.77 5.15 5.22
CA PHE A 21 -13.54 6.56 5.52
C PHE A 21 -14.77 7.18 6.19
N TYR A 22 -15.97 6.85 5.71
CA TYR A 22 -17.20 7.30 6.36
C TYR A 22 -17.37 6.74 7.78
N GLN A 23 -16.99 5.48 8.01
CA GLN A 23 -16.96 4.91 9.37
C GLN A 23 -15.93 5.61 10.26
N PHE A 24 -14.80 6.04 9.70
CA PHE A 24 -13.76 6.75 10.44
C PHE A 24 -14.19 8.18 10.77
N ASP A 25 -14.77 8.89 9.81
CA ASP A 25 -15.30 10.25 10.02
C ASP A 25 -16.35 10.30 11.14
N GLN A 26 -17.17 9.26 11.29
CA GLN A 26 -18.16 9.16 12.36
C GLN A 26 -17.57 8.84 13.74
N LYS A 27 -16.46 8.11 13.80
CA LYS A 27 -15.82 7.71 15.07
C LYS A 27 -14.96 8.82 15.68
N GLY A 28 -14.65 9.87 14.92
CA GLY A 28 -13.88 11.02 15.38
C GLY A 28 -12.37 10.86 15.19
N GLU A 29 -11.62 11.68 15.90
CA GLU A 29 -10.18 11.79 15.75
C GLU A 29 -9.41 10.60 16.34
N GLY A 30 -8.19 10.36 15.85
CA GLY A 30 -7.31 9.30 16.37
C GLY A 30 -6.91 8.25 15.32
N MET A 31 -6.15 7.24 15.73
CA MET A 31 -5.84 6.09 14.87
C MET A 31 -6.90 5.02 15.08
N LEU A 32 -7.67 4.76 14.02
CA LEU A 32 -8.75 3.78 14.08
C LEU A 32 -8.28 2.42 13.57
N VAL A 33 -8.69 1.37 14.28
CA VAL A 33 -8.38 -0.01 13.95
C VAL A 33 -9.28 -0.48 12.80
N SER A 34 -8.65 -0.99 11.74
CA SER A 34 -9.33 -1.74 10.69
C SER A 34 -8.31 -2.58 9.91
N TRP A 35 -8.47 -3.90 9.98
CA TRP A 35 -7.65 -4.85 9.24
C TRP A 35 -7.60 -4.57 7.73
N ASN A 36 -6.45 -4.82 7.13
CA ASN A 36 -6.19 -4.68 5.71
C ASN A 36 -5.31 -5.83 5.21
N TRP A 37 -5.92 -6.78 4.52
CA TRP A 37 -5.23 -7.93 3.95
C TRP A 37 -4.11 -7.54 3.00
N SER A 38 -4.32 -6.54 2.15
CA SER A 38 -3.31 -6.12 1.20
C SER A 38 -2.11 -5.47 1.88
N ALA A 39 -2.32 -4.70 2.94
CA ALA A 39 -1.21 -4.13 3.71
C ALA A 39 -0.48 -5.18 4.56
N PHE A 40 -1.15 -6.26 4.99
CA PHE A 40 -0.51 -7.36 5.70
C PHE A 40 0.48 -8.12 4.79
N PHE A 41 0.02 -8.58 3.63
CA PHE A 41 0.85 -9.39 2.73
C PHE A 41 1.86 -8.56 1.92
N PHE A 42 1.53 -7.31 1.62
CA PHE A 42 2.32 -6.48 0.70
C PHE A 42 2.87 -5.20 1.33
N SER A 43 2.69 -4.97 2.63
CA SER A 43 3.28 -3.87 3.44
C SER A 43 3.72 -2.64 2.64
N GLY A 44 5.03 -2.50 2.36
CA GLY A 44 5.59 -1.38 1.61
C GLY A 44 5.06 -1.24 0.17
N ILE A 45 4.86 -2.35 -0.55
CA ILE A 45 4.32 -2.35 -1.92
C ILE A 45 2.89 -1.83 -1.93
N TRP A 46 2.05 -2.21 -0.95
CA TRP A 46 0.71 -1.65 -0.81
C TRP A 46 0.76 -0.14 -0.55
N ALA A 47 1.68 0.31 0.31
CA ALA A 47 1.90 1.72 0.57
C ALA A 47 2.33 2.46 -0.70
N LEU A 48 3.26 1.90 -1.48
CA LEU A 48 3.73 2.47 -2.75
C LEU A 48 2.57 2.61 -3.76
N TYR A 49 1.76 1.56 -3.90
CA TYR A 49 0.56 1.58 -4.74
C TYR A 49 -0.39 2.72 -4.35
N ARG A 50 -0.57 2.98 -3.05
CA ARG A 50 -1.42 4.06 -2.50
C ARG A 50 -0.70 5.42 -2.39
N LYS A 51 0.50 5.55 -3.00
CA LYS A 51 1.34 6.76 -2.98
C LYS A 51 1.78 7.17 -1.56
N MET A 52 1.88 6.25 -0.62
CA MET A 52 2.31 6.46 0.76
C MET A 52 3.82 6.23 0.88
N TYR A 53 4.61 7.06 0.19
CA TYR A 53 6.05 6.82 -0.02
C TYR A 53 6.87 6.71 1.27
N GLY A 54 6.55 7.49 2.31
CA GLY A 54 7.23 7.36 3.61
C GLY A 54 7.11 5.97 4.21
N TRP A 55 5.92 5.37 4.14
CA TRP A 55 5.68 4.00 4.61
C TRP A 55 6.34 2.96 3.68
N PHE A 56 6.39 3.20 2.37
CA PHE A 56 7.14 2.34 1.45
C PHE A 56 8.63 2.30 1.81
N PHE A 57 9.27 3.47 1.97
CA PHE A 57 10.69 3.53 2.32
C PHE A 57 10.98 3.01 3.73
N LEU A 58 10.06 3.17 4.68
CA LEU A 58 10.17 2.54 5.99
C LEU A 58 10.26 1.01 5.86
N PHE A 59 9.32 0.39 5.16
CA PHE A 59 9.33 -1.07 4.96
C PHE A 59 10.50 -1.54 4.11
N LEU A 60 10.98 -0.73 3.15
CA LEU A 60 12.20 -1.01 2.41
C LEU A 60 13.41 -1.05 3.36
N GLY A 61 13.55 -0.06 4.24
CA GLY A 61 14.59 -0.02 5.25
C GLY A 61 14.53 -1.20 6.22
N LEU A 62 13.35 -1.53 6.74
CA LEU A 62 13.14 -2.70 7.60
C LEU A 62 13.52 -4.01 6.87
N SER A 63 13.24 -4.12 5.57
CA SER A 63 13.62 -5.28 4.77
C SER A 63 15.13 -5.40 4.62
N ILE A 64 15.85 -4.29 4.40
CA ILE A 64 17.31 -4.28 4.33
C ILE A 64 17.92 -4.70 5.68
N ILE A 65 17.42 -4.14 6.78
CA ILE A 65 17.91 -4.48 8.13
C ILE A 65 17.63 -5.95 8.46
N SER A 66 16.43 -6.46 8.17
CA SER A 66 16.10 -7.88 8.33
C SER A 66 17.07 -8.77 7.55
N ASN A 67 17.38 -8.44 6.29
CA ASN A 67 18.35 -9.20 5.50
C ASN A 67 19.77 -9.20 6.11
N ILE A 68 20.18 -8.12 6.76
CA ILE A 68 21.48 -8.06 7.46
C ILE A 68 21.44 -8.95 8.70
N LEU A 69 20.38 -8.87 9.51
CA LEU A 69 20.19 -9.69 10.71
C LEU A 69 20.13 -11.19 10.39
N GLU A 70 19.44 -11.54 9.30
CA GLU A 70 19.38 -12.91 8.80
C GLU A 70 20.79 -13.43 8.49
N LYS A 71 21.57 -12.66 7.74
CA LYS A 71 22.95 -13.02 7.37
C LYS A 71 23.91 -13.04 8.55
N SER A 72 23.62 -12.32 9.63
CA SER A 72 24.41 -12.37 10.87
C SER A 72 24.01 -13.53 11.80
N GLY A 73 23.07 -14.39 11.41
CA GLY A 73 22.58 -15.52 12.22
C GLY A 73 21.52 -15.14 13.26
N ALA A 74 20.99 -13.92 13.24
CA ALA A 74 19.95 -13.44 14.15
C ALA A 74 18.55 -13.55 13.52
N SER A 75 18.19 -14.75 13.06
CA SER A 75 16.95 -15.02 12.32
C SER A 75 15.68 -14.67 13.10
N ASP A 76 15.65 -14.91 14.41
CA ASP A 76 14.49 -14.58 15.24
C ASP A 76 14.23 -13.06 15.26
N LEU A 77 15.31 -12.28 15.37
CA LEU A 77 15.22 -10.81 15.36
C LEU A 77 14.84 -10.28 13.97
N SER A 78 15.34 -10.92 12.91
CA SER A 78 14.95 -10.67 11.52
C SER A 78 13.45 -10.89 11.29
N ALA A 79 12.87 -11.97 11.84
CA ALA A 79 11.44 -12.22 11.75
C ALA A 79 10.62 -11.18 12.52
N ILE A 80 11.06 -10.81 13.73
CA ILE A 80 10.37 -9.82 14.58
C ILE A 80 10.34 -8.43 13.93
N ILE A 81 11.47 -7.97 13.37
CA ILE A 81 11.60 -6.61 12.81
C ILE A 81 10.73 -6.39 11.57
N LEU A 82 10.34 -7.46 10.86
CA LEU A 82 9.37 -7.39 9.76
C LEU A 82 7.94 -7.72 10.22
N GLY A 83 7.78 -8.79 10.99
CA GLY A 83 6.48 -9.34 11.34
C GLY A 83 5.63 -8.39 12.18
N ILE A 84 6.18 -7.85 13.27
CA ILE A 84 5.41 -6.96 14.17
C ILE A 84 4.99 -5.68 13.43
N PRO A 85 5.91 -4.94 12.75
CA PRO A 85 5.51 -3.77 11.99
C PRO A 85 4.50 -4.07 10.88
N ALA A 86 4.61 -5.22 10.20
CA ALA A 86 3.64 -5.61 9.16
C ALA A 86 2.23 -5.82 9.73
N VAL A 87 2.10 -6.49 10.88
CA VAL A 87 0.81 -6.69 11.56
C VAL A 87 0.23 -5.35 12.03
N LEU A 88 1.02 -4.52 12.70
CA LEU A 88 0.58 -3.20 13.15
C LEU A 88 0.16 -2.32 11.96
N PHE A 89 0.93 -2.35 10.87
CA PHE A 89 0.59 -1.62 9.67
C PHE A 89 -0.68 -2.17 9.02
N ALA A 90 -0.91 -3.49 8.99
CA ALA A 90 -2.16 -4.05 8.51
C ALA A 90 -3.37 -3.52 9.30
N ILE A 91 -3.25 -3.41 10.62
CA ILE A 91 -4.28 -2.90 11.54
C ILE A 91 -4.59 -1.42 11.30
N PHE A 92 -3.57 -0.59 11.08
CA PHE A 92 -3.71 0.87 11.03
C PHE A 92 -3.64 1.48 9.61
N SER A 93 -3.26 0.72 8.60
CA SER A 93 -3.02 1.21 7.23
C SER A 93 -4.20 1.95 6.63
N ASN A 94 -5.44 1.46 6.86
CA ASN A 94 -6.64 2.13 6.38
C ASN A 94 -6.82 3.52 7.01
N SER A 95 -6.58 3.63 8.33
CA SER A 95 -6.65 4.88 9.08
C SER A 95 -5.53 5.85 8.68
N LEU A 96 -4.30 5.34 8.51
CA LEU A 96 -3.18 6.13 7.98
C LEU A 96 -3.46 6.67 6.58
N TYR A 97 -4.07 5.84 5.72
CA TYR A 97 -4.45 6.26 4.38
C TYR A 97 -5.59 7.29 4.40
N HIS A 98 -6.59 7.10 5.25
CA HIS A 98 -7.67 8.07 5.47
C HIS A 98 -7.13 9.43 5.91
N LYS A 99 -6.29 9.49 6.95
CA LYS A 99 -5.66 10.74 7.42
C LYS A 99 -4.88 11.46 6.31
N LYS A 100 -4.12 10.72 5.51
CA LYS A 100 -3.42 11.28 4.34
C LYS A 100 -4.40 11.91 3.35
N ILE A 101 -5.50 11.22 3.03
CA ILE A 101 -6.50 11.70 2.07
C ILE A 101 -7.22 12.93 2.61
N VAL A 102 -7.70 12.89 3.86
CA VAL A 102 -8.35 14.04 4.52
C VAL A 102 -7.39 15.24 4.55
N LYS A 103 -6.14 15.06 4.99
CA LYS A 103 -5.14 16.13 4.99
C LYS A 103 -4.95 16.76 3.61
N LYS A 104 -4.94 15.94 2.56
CA LYS A 104 -4.79 16.42 1.17
C LYS A 104 -6.03 17.16 0.69
N ILE A 105 -7.23 16.68 1.02
CA ILE A 105 -8.48 17.35 0.70
C ILE A 105 -8.54 18.70 1.43
N THR A 106 -8.32 18.73 2.74
CA THR A 106 -8.36 19.96 3.54
C THR A 106 -7.37 21.00 3.02
N LYS A 107 -6.14 20.58 2.68
CA LYS A 107 -5.16 21.49 2.07
C LYS A 107 -5.66 22.07 0.73
N ALA A 108 -6.23 21.23 -0.13
CA ALA A 108 -6.75 21.68 -1.42
C ALA A 108 -7.95 22.62 -1.27
N LYS A 109 -8.85 22.35 -0.31
CA LYS A 109 -10.00 23.23 0.01
C LYS A 109 -9.58 24.62 0.49
N ASN A 110 -8.44 24.72 1.17
CA ASN A 110 -7.93 26.01 1.63
C ASN A 110 -7.26 26.84 0.51
N GLU A 111 -6.93 26.21 -0.62
CA GLU A 111 -6.23 26.85 -1.75
C GLU A 111 -7.15 27.09 -2.95
N ILE A 112 -8.29 26.38 -3.03
CA ILE A 112 -9.18 26.38 -4.20
C ILE A 112 -10.63 26.54 -3.70
N ASP A 113 -11.19 27.74 -3.92
CA ASP A 113 -12.58 28.07 -3.55
C ASP A 113 -13.62 27.50 -4.52
N ASP A 114 -13.25 27.38 -5.80
CA ASP A 114 -14.12 26.86 -6.86
C ASP A 114 -14.26 25.33 -6.77
N GLU A 115 -15.50 24.87 -6.60
CA GLU A 115 -15.79 23.45 -6.35
C GLU A 115 -15.42 22.56 -7.55
N ASP A 116 -15.70 23.00 -8.77
CA ASP A 116 -15.41 22.21 -9.98
C ASP A 116 -13.90 22.08 -10.18
N LYS A 117 -13.15 23.18 -10.00
CA LYS A 117 -11.68 23.17 -10.05
C LYS A 117 -11.07 22.31 -8.94
N LEU A 118 -11.66 22.33 -7.75
CA LEU A 118 -11.23 21.48 -6.64
C LEU A 118 -11.43 19.99 -6.99
N LEU A 119 -12.60 19.63 -7.53
CA LEU A 119 -12.89 18.25 -7.93
C LEU A 119 -11.96 17.78 -9.05
N GLU A 120 -11.67 18.63 -10.03
CA GLU A 120 -10.71 18.33 -11.10
C GLU A 120 -9.28 18.12 -10.54
N PHE A 121 -8.83 19.03 -9.66
CA PHE A 121 -7.53 18.90 -9.00
C PHE A 121 -7.40 17.60 -8.20
N LEU A 122 -8.44 17.23 -7.44
CA LEU A 122 -8.46 15.99 -6.67
C LEU A 122 -8.44 14.75 -7.55
N LYS A 123 -9.18 14.74 -8.68
CA LYS A 123 -9.14 13.66 -9.69
C LYS A 123 -7.74 13.52 -10.28
N TYR A 124 -7.10 14.63 -10.65
CA TYR A 124 -5.77 14.62 -11.25
C TYR A 124 -4.68 14.15 -10.28
N LYS A 125 -4.67 14.68 -9.05
CA LYS A 125 -3.64 14.35 -8.05
C LYS A 125 -3.93 13.07 -7.27
N GLY A 126 -5.15 12.55 -7.35
CA GLY A 126 -5.63 11.38 -6.64
C GLY A 126 -5.11 10.05 -7.19
N GLY A 127 -5.91 9.00 -7.00
CA GLY A 127 -5.68 7.67 -7.52
C GLY A 127 -4.49 6.92 -6.90
N VAL A 128 -4.00 5.95 -7.65
CA VAL A 128 -3.03 4.94 -7.24
C VAL A 128 -1.97 4.78 -8.31
N ASN A 129 -0.80 4.25 -7.93
CA ASN A 129 0.28 3.95 -8.86
C ASN A 129 0.02 2.61 -9.56
N THR A 130 -0.78 2.62 -10.64
CA THR A 130 -1.18 1.39 -11.37
C THR A 130 -0.01 0.59 -11.91
N TRP A 131 1.11 1.24 -12.23
CA TRP A 131 2.34 0.58 -12.67
C TRP A 131 2.88 -0.42 -11.64
N VAL A 132 2.61 -0.22 -10.34
CA VAL A 132 3.05 -1.14 -9.28
C VAL A 132 2.45 -2.53 -9.48
N ILE A 133 1.16 -2.61 -9.84
CA ILE A 133 0.49 -3.90 -10.13
C ILE A 133 1.12 -4.56 -11.36
N LEU A 134 1.41 -3.78 -12.39
CA LEU A 134 2.03 -4.29 -13.61
C LEU A 134 3.42 -4.89 -13.32
N VAL A 135 4.24 -4.21 -12.54
CA VAL A 135 5.56 -4.70 -12.12
C VAL A 135 5.43 -5.96 -11.26
N CYS A 136 4.52 -5.98 -10.28
CA CYS A 136 4.31 -7.17 -9.44
C CYS A 136 3.87 -8.38 -10.27
N ASN A 137 2.95 -8.20 -11.23
CA ASN A 137 2.51 -9.28 -12.11
C ASN A 137 3.64 -9.76 -13.03
N ALA A 138 4.44 -8.84 -13.59
CA ALA A 138 5.59 -9.19 -14.43
C ALA A 138 6.62 -10.01 -13.64
N MET A 139 6.95 -9.58 -12.41
CA MET A 139 7.85 -10.32 -11.53
C MET A 139 7.31 -11.72 -11.20
N LEU A 140 6.00 -11.85 -10.94
CA LEU A 140 5.38 -13.14 -10.67
C LEU A 140 5.50 -14.09 -11.86
N VAL A 141 5.24 -13.61 -13.09
CA VAL A 141 5.38 -14.41 -14.32
C VAL A 141 6.82 -14.86 -14.53
N ILE A 142 7.79 -13.97 -14.34
CA ILE A 142 9.22 -14.30 -14.45
C ILE A 142 9.61 -15.38 -13.45
N SER A 143 9.17 -15.26 -12.19
CA SER A 143 9.44 -16.26 -11.15
C SER A 143 8.84 -17.63 -11.49
N ILE A 144 7.62 -17.67 -12.02
CA ILE A 144 6.98 -18.93 -12.45
C ILE A 144 7.77 -19.59 -13.59
N ILE A 145 8.18 -18.81 -14.59
CA ILE A 145 9.00 -19.30 -15.70
C ILE A 145 10.33 -19.85 -15.17
N GLY A 146 10.99 -19.15 -14.24
CA GLY A 146 12.23 -19.60 -13.61
C GLY A 146 12.06 -20.93 -12.86
N ILE A 147 10.96 -21.09 -12.11
CA ILE A 147 10.65 -22.35 -11.41
C ILE A 147 10.41 -23.49 -12.41
N ILE A 148 9.62 -23.26 -13.46
CA ILE A 148 9.37 -24.27 -14.50
C ILE A 148 10.67 -24.67 -15.19
N ALA A 149 11.51 -23.69 -15.56
CA ALA A 149 12.80 -23.96 -16.17
C ALA A 149 13.72 -24.77 -15.26
N ALA A 150 13.78 -24.45 -13.96
CA ALA A 150 14.57 -25.20 -12.99
C ALA A 150 14.13 -26.66 -12.85
N ILE A 151 12.85 -26.97 -13.08
CA ILE A 151 12.32 -28.35 -13.06
C ILE A 151 12.57 -29.06 -14.41
N LEU A 152 12.27 -28.38 -15.53
CA LEU A 152 12.29 -29.00 -16.86
C LEU A 152 13.70 -29.17 -17.43
N VAL A 153 14.61 -28.21 -17.19
CA VAL A 153 15.97 -28.26 -17.76
C VAL A 153 16.71 -29.53 -17.33
N PRO A 154 16.77 -29.91 -16.03
CA PRO A 154 17.40 -31.18 -15.63
C PRO A 154 16.68 -32.41 -16.19
N MET A 155 15.34 -32.37 -16.32
CA MET A 155 14.54 -33.48 -16.85
C MET A 155 14.89 -33.83 -18.31
N PHE A 156 15.21 -32.82 -19.13
CA PHE A 156 15.59 -33.01 -20.53
C PHE A 156 17.10 -33.08 -20.76
N ALA A 157 17.92 -32.53 -19.84
CA ALA A 157 19.38 -32.61 -19.91
C ALA A 157 19.97 -33.92 -19.34
N GLY A 158 19.18 -34.67 -18.54
CA GLY A 158 19.55 -35.99 -18.01
C GLY A 158 19.21 -37.18 -18.91
N LYS A 159 18.81 -36.93 -20.17
CA LYS A 159 18.73 -37.92 -21.25
C LYS A 159 19.91 -37.74 -22.19
#